data_AF-A0A0R3QIS7-F1
#
_entry.id   AF-A0A0R3QIS7-F1
#
_cell.length_a   1.000
_cell.length_b   1.000
_cell.length_c   1.000
_cell.angle_alpha   90.00
_cell.angle_beta   90.00
_cell.angle_gamma   90.00
#
_symmetry.space_group_name_H-M   'P 1'
#
loop_
_entity.id
_entity.type
_entity.pdbx_description
1 polymer ?
#
loop_
_entity_poly.entity_id
_entity_poly.type
_entity_poly.pdbx_seq_one_letter_code
_entity_poly.pdbx_strand_id
1 'polypeptide(L)'
;MASDTAMKRHEGSVAEYRASEGKTITLPCRGDISDTVQDLLGGLRSACTYTGAKKLKELSKRATFVRVTQQTNEQYTTFEISPSELQKLNIRI
;
A
#
# COMPACT_ATOMS: atom_id res chain seq x y z
N MET A 1 1.22 -11.49 1.58
CA MET A 1 0.90 -12.01 0.22
C MET A 1 -0.44 -12.75 0.28
N ALA A 2 -1.52 -12.06 0.65
CA ALA A 2 -2.80 -12.69 1.02
C ALA A 2 -3.93 -12.44 0.00
N SER A 3 -3.59 -11.99 -1.22
CA SER A 3 -4.55 -11.87 -2.32
C SER A 3 -4.67 -13.19 -3.07
N ASP A 4 -5.82 -13.45 -3.69
CA ASP A 4 -6.04 -14.63 -4.55
C ASP A 4 -4.92 -14.84 -5.58
N THR A 5 -4.47 -13.75 -6.21
CA THR A 5 -3.39 -13.76 -7.20
C THR A 5 -2.05 -14.17 -6.59
N ALA A 6 -1.74 -13.67 -5.39
CA ALA A 6 -0.51 -14.01 -4.69
C ALA A 6 -0.50 -15.46 -4.18
N MET A 7 -1.63 -15.93 -3.64
CA MET A 7 -1.78 -17.30 -3.14
C MET A 7 -1.71 -18.32 -4.27
N LYS A 8 -2.38 -18.06 -5.40
CA LYS A 8 -2.28 -18.93 -6.60
C LYS A 8 -0.85 -19.00 -7.15
N ARG A 9 -0.10 -17.91 -7.08
CA ARG A 9 1.25 -17.83 -7.66
C ARG A 9 2.34 -18.45 -6.79
N HIS A 10 2.23 -18.34 -5.47
CA HIS A 10 3.29 -18.79 -4.55
C HIS A 10 2.95 -20.05 -3.76
N GLU A 11 1.67 -20.37 -3.55
CA GLU A 11 1.21 -21.53 -2.75
C GLU A 11 0.37 -22.54 -3.56
N GLY A 12 0.20 -22.33 -4.87
CA GLY A 12 -0.43 -23.27 -5.80
C GLY A 12 -1.97 -23.34 -5.74
N SER A 13 -2.59 -23.00 -4.60
CA SER A 13 -4.04 -22.85 -4.46
C SER A 13 -4.39 -22.06 -3.21
N VAL A 14 -5.55 -21.40 -3.21
CA VAL A 14 -6.14 -20.89 -1.97
C VAL A 14 -6.68 -22.09 -1.21
N ALA A 15 -6.19 -22.34 0.01
CA ALA A 15 -6.72 -23.41 0.83
C ALA A 15 -8.23 -23.20 1.04
N GLU A 16 -9.04 -24.25 0.90
CA GLU A 16 -10.51 -24.17 0.83
C GLU A 16 -11.16 -23.53 2.08
N TYR A 17 -10.42 -23.50 3.20
CA TYR A 17 -10.83 -22.89 4.46
C TYR A 17 -10.36 -21.42 4.64
N ARG A 18 -9.62 -20.85 3.69
CA ARG A 18 -9.10 -19.47 3.75
C ARG A 18 -9.77 -18.56 2.73
N ALA A 19 -10.32 -17.45 3.20
CA ALA A 19 -10.73 -16.35 2.34
C ALA A 19 -9.52 -15.47 1.98
N SER A 20 -9.52 -14.88 0.79
CA SER A 20 -8.53 -13.86 0.41
C SER A 20 -8.76 -12.58 1.21
N GLU A 21 -7.79 -12.24 2.06
CA GLU A 21 -7.76 -10.99 2.83
C GLU A 21 -7.14 -9.82 2.04
N GLY A 22 -6.53 -10.11 0.89
CA GLY A 22 -5.87 -9.13 0.02
C GLY A 22 -6.65 -8.77 -1.23
N LYS A 23 -6.40 -7.57 -1.75
CA LYS A 23 -6.95 -7.07 -3.03
C LYS A 23 -5.90 -7.11 -4.14
N THR A 24 -6.33 -7.34 -5.38
CA THR A 24 -5.47 -7.22 -6.57
C THR A 24 -5.78 -5.90 -7.27
N ILE A 25 -4.76 -5.05 -7.43
CA ILE A 25 -4.85 -3.76 -8.13
C ILE A 25 -3.65 -3.61 -9.07
N THR A 26 -3.82 -2.88 -10.17
CA THR A 26 -2.71 -2.54 -11.08
C THR A 26 -2.37 -1.08 -10.90
N LEU A 27 -1.11 -0.82 -10.55
CA LEU A 27 -0.61 0.53 -10.39
C LEU A 27 0.28 0.90 -11.59
N PRO A 28 0.26 2.17 -12.03
CA PRO A 28 1.21 2.64 -13.03
C PRO A 28 2.63 2.57 -12.47
N CYS A 29 3.60 2.23 -13.33
CA CYS A 29 5.01 2.20 -12.96
C CYS A 29 5.47 3.61 -12.55
N ARG A 30 6.05 3.74 -11.35
CA ARG A 30 6.49 5.03 -10.79
C ARG A 30 7.86 5.50 -11.28
N GLY A 31 8.61 4.67 -12.00
CA GLY A 31 9.97 4.99 -12.46
C GLY A 31 11.06 4.44 -11.55
N ASP A 32 12.17 5.17 -11.42
CA ASP A 32 13.31 4.78 -10.59
C ASP A 32 12.95 4.80 -9.09
N ILE A 33 13.55 3.87 -8.34
CA ILE A 33 13.36 3.75 -6.90
C ILE A 33 13.96 4.95 -6.15
N SER A 34 15.02 5.54 -6.68
CA SER A 34 15.71 6.68 -6.07
C SER A 34 14.75 7.85 -5.82
N ASP A 35 13.91 8.17 -6.81
CA ASP A 35 12.94 9.26 -6.73
C ASP A 35 11.88 8.98 -5.66
N THR A 36 11.36 7.75 -5.63
CA THR A 36 10.37 7.32 -4.62
C THR A 36 10.93 7.38 -3.20
N VAL A 37 12.20 6.99 -3.01
CA VAL A 37 12.87 7.06 -1.71
C VAL A 37 13.07 8.51 -1.28
N GLN A 38 13.45 9.39 -2.21
CA GLN A 38 13.64 10.81 -1.93
C GLN A 38 12.32 11.48 -1.50
N ASP A 39 11.21 11.15 -2.16
CA ASP A 39 9.87 11.63 -1.79
C ASP A 39 9.47 11.18 -0.38
N LEU A 40 9.68 9.90 -0.05
CA LEU A 40 9.41 9.35 1.27
C LEU A 40 10.21 10.09 2.36
N LEU A 41 11.51 10.29 2.12
CA LEU A 41 12.38 11.01 3.05
C LEU A 41 12.00 12.49 3.16
N GLY A 42 11.55 13.11 2.07
CA GLY A 42 10.99 14.45 2.04
C GLY A 42 9.76 14.58 2.94
N GLY A 43 8.78 13.70 2.77
CA GLY A 43 7.56 13.66 3.59
C GLY A 43 7.86 13.43 5.08
N LEU A 44 8.79 12.52 5.39
CA LEU A 44 9.21 12.26 6.76
C LEU A 44 9.85 13.50 7.41
N ARG A 45 10.71 14.23 6.68
CA ARG A 45 11.32 15.48 7.19
C ARG A 45 10.27 16.55 7.45
N SER A 46 9.30 16.73 6.55
CA SER A 46 8.18 17.66 6.75
C SER A 46 7.35 17.30 7.98
N ALA A 47 7.02 16.02 8.17
CA ALA A 47 6.30 15.55 9.36
C ALA A 47 7.09 15.79 10.66
N CYS A 48 8.41 15.60 10.65
CA CYS A 48 9.28 15.96 11.77
C CYS A 48 9.23 17.47 12.06
N THR A 49 9.22 18.32 11.04
CA THR A 49 9.07 19.77 11.21
C THR A 49 7.72 20.13 11.84
N TYR A 50 6.61 19.52 11.39
CA TYR A 50 5.27 19.79 11.94
C TYR A 50 5.12 19.38 13.41
N THR A 51 5.76 18.26 13.79
CA THR A 51 5.75 17.78 15.19
C THR A 51 6.88 18.39 16.04
N GLY A 52 7.72 19.24 15.44
CA GLY A 52 8.88 19.84 16.09
C GLY A 52 9.96 18.84 16.51
N ALA A 53 10.01 17.64 15.93
CA ALA A 53 11.01 16.63 16.22
C ALA A 53 12.31 16.89 15.43
N LYS A 54 13.46 17.00 16.11
CA LYS A 54 14.76 17.18 15.45
C LYS A 54 15.38 15.85 14.99
N LYS A 55 14.96 14.74 15.61
CA LYS A 55 15.43 13.38 15.34
C LYS A 55 14.25 12.43 15.30
N LEU A 56 14.34 11.36 14.51
CA LEU A 56 13.27 10.36 14.37
C LEU A 56 12.87 9.74 15.73
N LYS A 57 13.84 9.54 16.63
CA LYS A 57 13.60 9.02 18.00
C LYS A 57 12.72 9.93 18.86
N GLU A 58 12.63 11.23 18.54
CA GLU A 58 11.80 12.19 19.27
C GLU A 58 10.33 12.14 18.84
N LEU A 59 10.05 11.59 17.64
CA LEU A 59 8.73 11.63 17.04
C LEU A 59 7.70 10.84 17.86
N SER A 60 8.09 9.70 18.43
CA SER A 60 7.20 8.91 19.30
C SER A 60 6.81 9.61 20.60
N LYS A 61 7.58 10.61 21.05
CA LYS A 61 7.28 11.39 22.26
C LYS A 61 6.53 12.69 21.97
N ARG A 62 6.66 13.23 20.76
CA ARG A 62 6.12 14.55 20.36
C ARG A 62 4.88 14.47 19.49
N ALA A 63 4.63 13.33 18.84
CA ALA A 63 3.45 13.15 18.00
C ALA A 63 2.17 13.07 18.84
N THR A 64 1.20 13.92 18.51
CA THR A 64 -0.16 13.86 19.06
C THR A 64 -1.07 13.25 18.03
N PHE A 65 -1.78 12.18 18.40
CA PHE A 65 -2.75 11.53 17.53
C PHE A 65 -4.15 12.07 17.79
N VAL A 66 -4.89 12.31 16.72
CA VAL A 66 -6.29 12.73 16.77
C VAL A 66 -7.15 11.63 16.16
N ARG A 67 -8.24 11.25 16.83
CA ARG A 67 -9.17 10.25 16.32
C ARG A 67 -10.00 10.85 15.20
N VAL A 68 -9.97 10.22 14.03
CA VAL A 68 -10.83 10.54 12.88
C VAL A 68 -12.01 9.57 12.82
N THR A 69 -13.14 10.02 12.26
CA THR A 69 -14.37 9.22 12.12
C THR A 69 -14.40 8.40 10.84
N GLN A 70 -13.75 8.86 9.77
CA GLN A 70 -13.63 8.11 8.52
C GLN A 70 -12.31 7.34 8.50
N GLN A 71 -12.40 6.01 8.39
CA GLN A 71 -11.26 5.10 8.43
C GLN A 71 -11.02 4.40 7.08
N THR A 72 -11.98 4.46 6.15
CA THR A 72 -11.82 3.83 4.83
C THR A 72 -10.80 4.59 4.00
N ASN A 73 -9.77 3.89 3.53
CA ASN A 73 -8.81 4.41 2.57
C ASN A 73 -9.29 4.09 1.16
N GLU A 74 -9.88 5.08 0.49
CA GLU A 74 -10.41 4.96 -0.88
C GLU A 74 -9.41 5.43 -1.94
N GLN A 75 -8.17 5.75 -1.56
CA GLN A 75 -7.16 6.31 -2.46
C GLN A 75 -6.84 5.37 -3.65
N TYR A 76 -7.02 4.07 -3.47
CA TYR A 76 -6.71 3.06 -4.49
C TYR A 76 -7.93 2.53 -5.23
N THR A 77 -9.13 3.01 -4.93
CA THR A 77 -10.38 2.52 -5.53
C THR A 77 -10.39 2.69 -7.05
N THR A 78 -9.74 3.74 -7.56
CA THR A 78 -9.65 4.01 -9.01
C THR A 78 -8.76 3.01 -9.77
N PHE A 79 -7.87 2.29 -9.08
CA PHE A 79 -6.97 1.29 -9.69
C PHE A 79 -7.49 -0.14 -9.57
N GLU A 80 -8.74 -0.28 -9.11
CA GLU A 80 -9.41 -1.55 -9.00
C GLU A 80 -9.84 -2.04 -10.37
N ILE A 81 -9.54 -3.30 -10.63
CA ILE A 81 -9.79 -3.93 -11.92
C ILE A 81 -11.00 -4.82 -11.74
N SER A 82 -11.96 -4.70 -12.66
CA SER A 82 -13.08 -5.63 -12.70
C SER A 82 -12.59 -7.05 -13.02
N PRO A 83 -13.22 -8.12 -12.49
CA PRO A 83 -12.79 -9.50 -12.75
C PRO A 83 -12.71 -9.86 -14.26
N SER A 84 -13.50 -9.18 -15.10
CA SER A 84 -13.51 -9.34 -16.56
C SER A 84 -12.30 -8.73 -17.27
N GLU A 85 -11.67 -7.69 -16.71
CA GLU A 85 -10.44 -7.10 -17.27
C GLU A 85 -9.17 -7.84 -16.83
N LEU A 86 -9.17 -8.45 -15.64
CA LEU A 86 -8.10 -9.33 -15.18
C LEU A 86 -7.90 -10.54 -16.12
N GLN A 87 -8.98 -11.09 -16.69
CA GLN A 87 -8.89 -12.18 -17.67
C GLN A 87 -8.27 -11.74 -19.01
N LYS A 88 -8.44 -10.47 -19.41
CA LYS A 88 -7.89 -9.93 -20.66
C LYS A 88 -6.41 -9.61 -20.58
N LEU A 89 -5.91 -9.31 -19.39
CA LEU A 89 -4.55 -8.83 -19.18
C LEU A 89 -3.48 -9.92 -19.32
N ASN A 90 -3.85 -11.20 -19.43
CA ASN A 90 -2.96 -12.36 -19.71
C ASN A 90 -1.56 -12.24 -19.09
N ILE A 91 -1.47 -11.75 -17.84
CA ILE A 91 -0.20 -11.38 -17.23
C ILE A 91 0.52 -12.66 -16.83
N ARG A 92 1.47 -13.09 -17.65
CA ARG A 92 2.52 -14.02 -17.21
C ARG A 92 3.46 -13.23 -16.31
N ILE A 93 3.34 -13.42 -15.00
CA ILE A 93 4.40 -13.06 -14.06
C ILE A 93 5.00 -14.33 -13.49
#